data_AF-A0A4D7AW54-F1
#
_entry.id   AF-A0A4D7AW54-F1
#
_cell.length_a   1.000
_cell.length_b   1.000
_cell.length_c   1.000
_cell.angle_alpha   90.00
_cell.angle_beta   90.00
_cell.angle_gamma   90.00
#
_symmetry.space_group_name_H-M   'P 1'
#
loop_
_entity.id
_entity.type
_entity.pdbx_description
1 polymer ?
#
loop_
_entity_poly.entity_id
_entity_poly.type
_entity_poly.pdbx_seq_one_letter_code
_entity_poly.pdbx_strand_id
1 'polypeptide(L)'
;MARIIGGIGMSHVPTIGVAYDKQKWDNPAWAPLFEGAKPAFDWLAAKKPDVLVFLYNDHLNAFFYDLYPTFAIGVAPEHDVADEGAGRRPLPMLPGHTAFATHLAEQVINDEFDLAVFHDRPLDHGVFSPLPLLWPHEGGWPGAVVPIMVNVVRYPLPTAMRCFKLGQALRRAIHSYPEDITVAVVGTGGLSHQIHGERTGHNDTDWDMRFLDLIERDPLELARMRHVDYVRLGGAESAEVIMWLTMRGALSDDITKIHQSYYLATTTAMTTLVFEENQVHRPGLTEIQAGNPQIEGIEAIEGTYPFDIRTGVEKVRLNRFFWAMRTPEARAAFKADEAAACRDAGLTSEETGLVARRDWIGLIRMGANFFVLEKFARLVGETNLEVYAEMRGETFEQFLATRQVPDAR
;
A
#
# COMPACT_ATOMS: atom_id res chain seq x y z
N MET A 1 0.77 -11.73 -18.83
CA MET A 1 1.47 -10.46 -18.54
C MET A 1 0.43 -9.44 -18.19
N ALA A 2 0.66 -8.68 -17.12
CA ALA A 2 -0.34 -7.76 -16.64
C ALA A 2 -0.51 -6.58 -17.60
N ARG A 3 -1.75 -6.12 -17.74
CA ARG A 3 -2.11 -5.01 -18.63
C ARG A 3 -2.90 -3.96 -17.88
N ILE A 4 -2.56 -2.70 -18.13
CA ILE A 4 -3.32 -1.56 -17.66
C ILE A 4 -4.52 -1.38 -18.61
N ILE A 5 -5.72 -1.35 -18.06
CA ILE A 5 -6.97 -1.21 -18.85
C ILE A 5 -7.47 0.24 -18.87
N GLY A 6 -7.01 1.06 -17.93
CA GLY A 6 -7.41 2.45 -17.80
C GLY A 6 -7.12 3.01 -16.41
N GLY A 7 -7.56 4.24 -16.18
CA GLY A 7 -7.42 4.91 -14.89
C GLY A 7 -8.66 5.69 -14.49
N ILE A 8 -8.85 5.84 -13.18
CA ILE A 8 -9.99 6.53 -12.58
C ILE A 8 -9.46 7.63 -11.67
N GLY A 9 -9.93 8.87 -11.86
CA GLY A 9 -9.77 9.95 -10.90
C GLY A 9 -11.04 10.08 -10.06
N MET A 10 -10.95 10.06 -8.73
CA MET A 10 -12.14 10.22 -7.88
C MET A 10 -11.86 10.89 -6.54
N SER A 11 -12.63 11.93 -6.21
CA SER A 11 -12.61 12.54 -4.88
C SER A 11 -12.92 11.53 -3.77
N HIS A 12 -12.22 11.59 -2.63
CA HIS A 12 -12.37 10.62 -1.53
C HIS A 12 -12.95 11.20 -0.23
N VAL A 13 -13.50 12.42 -0.26
CA VAL A 13 -13.97 13.09 0.96
C VAL A 13 -14.90 12.20 1.79
N PRO A 14 -14.80 12.21 3.14
CA PRO A 14 -15.53 11.27 3.99
C PRO A 14 -17.05 11.42 3.90
N THR A 15 -17.53 12.60 3.46
CA THR A 15 -18.96 12.86 3.21
C THR A 15 -19.55 11.98 2.11
N ILE A 16 -18.74 11.49 1.16
CA ILE A 16 -19.16 10.49 0.17
C ILE A 16 -19.56 9.19 0.88
N GLY A 17 -18.68 8.64 1.72
CA GLY A 17 -18.96 7.44 2.52
C GLY A 17 -20.19 7.60 3.42
N VAL A 18 -20.33 8.75 4.07
CA VAL A 18 -21.51 9.05 4.90
C VAL A 18 -22.81 9.10 4.07
N ALA A 19 -22.77 9.71 2.88
CA ALA A 19 -23.92 9.78 1.99
C ALA A 19 -24.31 8.38 1.47
N TYR A 20 -23.31 7.56 1.12
CA TYR A 20 -23.48 6.15 0.74
C TYR A 20 -24.17 5.36 1.86
N ASP A 21 -23.63 5.39 3.08
CA ASP A 21 -24.12 4.59 4.20
C ASP A 21 -25.54 4.98 4.63
N LYS A 22 -25.85 6.28 4.53
CA LYS A 22 -27.20 6.80 4.80
C LYS A 22 -28.15 6.66 3.61
N GLN A 23 -27.74 5.94 2.56
CA GLN A 23 -28.53 5.64 1.38
C GLN A 23 -29.16 6.90 0.75
N LYS A 24 -28.37 7.96 0.60
CA LYS A 24 -28.84 9.27 0.12
C LYS A 24 -29.09 9.34 -1.40
N TRP A 25 -29.23 8.20 -2.07
CA TRP A 25 -29.38 8.06 -3.52
C TRP A 25 -30.45 8.98 -4.11
N ASP A 26 -31.63 8.97 -3.49
CA ASP A 26 -32.81 9.73 -3.96
C ASP A 26 -32.86 11.17 -3.43
N ASN A 27 -31.88 11.59 -2.63
CA ASN A 27 -31.82 12.96 -2.15
C ASN A 27 -31.38 13.89 -3.29
N PRO A 28 -32.16 14.90 -3.70
CA PRO A 28 -31.82 15.71 -4.88
C PRO A 28 -30.47 16.44 -4.79
N ALA A 29 -29.99 16.75 -3.58
CA ALA A 29 -28.68 17.39 -3.38
C ALA A 29 -27.52 16.39 -3.42
N TRP A 30 -27.77 15.09 -3.26
CA TRP A 30 -26.74 14.04 -3.31
C TRP A 30 -26.82 13.19 -4.58
N ALA A 31 -27.97 13.14 -5.26
CA ALA A 31 -28.15 12.40 -6.51
C ALA A 31 -27.05 12.69 -7.56
N PRO A 32 -26.61 13.96 -7.78
CA PRO A 32 -25.55 14.23 -8.75
C PRO A 32 -24.20 13.56 -8.45
N LEU A 33 -23.86 13.33 -7.18
CA LEU A 33 -22.66 12.57 -6.79
C LEU A 33 -22.77 11.12 -7.28
N PHE A 34 -23.90 10.47 -6.99
CA PHE A 34 -24.10 9.05 -7.30
C PHE A 34 -24.25 8.82 -8.81
N GLU A 35 -25.02 9.67 -9.48
CA GLU A 35 -25.14 9.67 -10.95
C GLU A 35 -23.78 9.94 -11.60
N GLY A 36 -23.00 10.86 -11.02
CA GLY A 36 -21.66 11.20 -11.47
C GLY A 36 -20.64 10.08 -11.29
N ALA A 37 -20.82 9.17 -10.33
CA ALA A 37 -19.93 8.03 -10.10
C ALA A 37 -20.35 6.78 -10.90
N LYS A 38 -21.64 6.66 -11.26
CA LYS A 38 -22.20 5.47 -11.93
C LYS A 38 -21.44 5.04 -13.19
N PRO A 39 -20.98 5.93 -14.10
CA PRO A 39 -20.23 5.48 -15.27
C PRO A 39 -18.89 4.83 -14.93
N ALA A 40 -18.22 5.23 -13.85
CA ALA A 40 -17.01 4.56 -13.38
C ALA A 40 -17.31 3.18 -12.79
N PHE A 41 -18.41 3.05 -12.04
CA PHE A 41 -18.91 1.76 -11.57
C PHE A 41 -19.23 0.81 -12.73
N ASP A 42 -19.99 1.28 -13.71
CA ASP A 42 -20.38 0.49 -14.88
C ASP A 42 -19.15 0.09 -15.70
N TRP A 43 -18.17 0.99 -15.83
CA TRP A 43 -16.90 0.70 -16.51
C TRP A 43 -16.11 -0.39 -15.78
N LEU A 44 -15.96 -0.32 -14.45
CA LEU A 44 -15.30 -1.36 -13.67
C LEU A 44 -16.04 -2.70 -13.75
N ALA A 45 -17.38 -2.68 -13.70
CA ALA A 45 -18.20 -3.87 -13.84
C ALA A 45 -18.07 -4.53 -15.23
N ALA A 46 -17.93 -3.72 -16.28
CA ALA A 46 -17.74 -4.19 -17.65
C ALA A 46 -16.33 -4.72 -17.89
N LYS A 47 -15.30 -4.00 -17.40
CA LYS A 47 -13.89 -4.30 -17.65
C LYS A 47 -13.30 -5.35 -16.72
N LYS A 48 -13.89 -5.52 -15.52
CA LYS A 48 -13.52 -6.53 -14.52
C LYS A 48 -12.00 -6.58 -14.27
N PRO A 49 -11.38 -5.50 -13.75
CA PRO A 49 -9.98 -5.57 -13.33
C PRO A 49 -9.79 -6.62 -12.24
N ASP A 50 -8.73 -7.42 -12.35
CA ASP A 50 -8.30 -8.33 -11.29
C ASP A 50 -7.74 -7.53 -10.10
N VAL A 51 -7.06 -6.41 -10.37
CA VAL A 51 -6.43 -5.55 -9.36
C VAL A 51 -6.71 -4.07 -9.61
N LEU A 52 -7.00 -3.33 -8.55
CA LEU A 52 -6.91 -1.87 -8.53
C LEU A 52 -5.61 -1.43 -7.85
N VAL A 53 -4.74 -0.72 -8.56
CA VAL A 53 -3.63 0.02 -7.94
C VAL A 53 -4.20 1.34 -7.45
N PHE A 54 -4.28 1.53 -6.14
CA PHE A 54 -5.13 2.56 -5.53
C PHE A 54 -4.29 3.61 -4.80
N LEU A 55 -4.14 4.78 -5.43
CA LEU A 55 -3.34 5.91 -4.97
C LEU A 55 -4.22 6.77 -4.06
N TYR A 56 -3.85 6.84 -2.79
CA TYR A 56 -4.57 7.61 -1.76
C TYR A 56 -3.57 8.28 -0.81
N ASN A 57 -4.05 9.13 0.09
CA ASN A 57 -3.31 9.54 1.27
C ASN A 57 -4.05 9.12 2.53
N ASP A 58 -3.28 8.78 3.56
CA ASP A 58 -3.81 8.57 4.90
C ASP A 58 -3.92 9.92 5.63
N HIS A 59 -5.05 10.15 6.27
CA HIS A 59 -5.42 11.42 6.90
C HIS A 59 -4.96 11.49 8.36
N LEU A 60 -3.71 11.12 8.61
CA LEU A 60 -3.10 11.02 9.94
C LEU A 60 -3.80 9.99 10.85
N ASN A 61 -4.26 8.89 10.26
CA ASN A 61 -4.94 7.82 10.97
C ASN A 61 -4.00 6.63 11.18
N ALA A 62 -3.77 5.86 10.13
CA ALA A 62 -2.88 4.71 10.20
C ALA A 62 -1.42 5.13 10.11
N PHE A 63 -1.08 6.29 9.54
CA PHE A 63 0.27 6.87 9.51
C PHE A 63 0.34 8.17 10.30
N PHE A 64 1.27 8.29 11.25
CA PHE A 64 1.36 9.44 12.15
C PHE A 64 2.78 10.02 12.20
N TYR A 65 3.04 10.96 13.11
CA TYR A 65 4.31 11.70 13.15
C TYR A 65 5.54 10.86 13.53
N ASP A 66 5.36 9.69 14.12
CA ASP A 66 6.42 8.72 14.38
C ASP A 66 6.89 8.03 13.08
N LEU A 67 6.01 7.88 12.09
CA LEU A 67 6.33 7.38 10.76
C LEU A 67 5.31 7.88 9.71
N TYR A 68 5.71 8.91 8.94
CA TYR A 68 4.94 9.45 7.83
C TYR A 68 5.78 9.44 6.53
N PRO A 69 5.72 8.35 5.74
CA PRO A 69 6.56 8.16 4.55
C PRO A 69 6.10 9.02 3.36
N THR A 70 7.01 9.35 2.45
CA THR A 70 6.65 10.04 1.19
C THR A 70 5.74 9.19 0.31
N PHE A 71 6.10 7.92 0.14
CA PHE A 71 5.32 6.90 -0.56
C PHE A 71 5.34 5.61 0.25
N ALA A 72 4.20 4.92 0.37
CA ALA A 72 4.14 3.61 1.00
C ALA A 72 3.23 2.65 0.24
N ILE A 73 3.68 1.40 0.05
CA ILE A 73 2.90 0.35 -0.62
C ILE A 73 2.45 -0.72 0.38
N GLY A 74 1.17 -1.08 0.31
CA GLY A 74 0.58 -2.15 1.10
C GLY A 74 0.79 -3.50 0.44
N VAL A 75 1.31 -4.48 1.19
CA VAL A 75 1.64 -5.84 0.69
C VAL A 75 0.86 -6.95 1.38
N ALA A 76 -0.03 -6.60 2.32
CA ALA A 76 -0.85 -7.57 3.03
C ALA A 76 -1.80 -8.33 2.08
N PRO A 77 -2.17 -9.58 2.42
CA PRO A 77 -3.14 -10.35 1.63
C PRO A 77 -4.57 -9.80 1.76
N GLU A 78 -4.85 -9.01 2.80
CA GLU A 78 -6.11 -8.31 3.01
C GLU A 78 -5.87 -7.04 3.83
N HIS A 79 -6.75 -6.06 3.67
CA HIS A 79 -6.69 -4.76 4.32
C HIS A 79 -7.98 -4.50 5.10
N ASP A 80 -7.83 -4.11 6.35
CA ASP A 80 -8.97 -3.75 7.20
C ASP A 80 -9.35 -2.27 7.03
N VAL A 81 -10.56 -1.93 7.47
CA VAL A 81 -11.09 -0.57 7.53
C VAL A 81 -10.60 0.09 8.81
N ALA A 82 -10.04 1.29 8.71
CA ALA A 82 -9.60 2.04 9.88
C ALA A 82 -10.80 2.52 10.71
N ASP A 83 -10.61 2.57 12.04
CA ASP A 83 -11.48 3.37 12.90
C ASP A 83 -10.98 4.82 12.87
N GLU A 84 -11.86 5.74 12.49
CA GLU A 84 -11.51 7.16 12.33
C GLU A 84 -12.07 8.02 13.48
N GLY A 85 -12.34 7.39 14.62
CA GLY A 85 -12.93 8.02 15.81
C GLY A 85 -14.45 7.87 15.92
N ALA A 86 -15.07 7.09 15.02
CA ALA A 86 -16.52 6.85 15.00
C ALA A 86 -16.87 5.34 14.93
N GLY A 87 -15.89 4.46 15.16
CA GLY A 87 -16.02 3.02 14.96
C GLY A 87 -15.62 2.60 13.55
N ARG A 88 -15.11 1.37 13.44
CA ARG A 88 -14.83 0.70 12.15
C ARG A 88 -16.10 0.65 11.29
N ARG A 89 -16.07 1.24 10.09
CA ARG A 89 -17.20 1.18 9.13
C ARG A 89 -17.46 -0.29 8.73
N PRO A 90 -18.73 -0.74 8.63
CA PRO A 90 -19.07 -2.15 8.45
C PRO A 90 -18.91 -2.63 6.99
N LEU A 91 -17.72 -2.47 6.42
CA LEU A 91 -17.34 -3.00 5.12
C LEU A 91 -16.53 -4.31 5.28
N PRO A 92 -16.59 -5.22 4.29
CA PRO A 92 -15.79 -6.43 4.30
C PRO A 92 -14.30 -6.10 4.17
N MET A 93 -13.44 -7.01 4.67
CA MET A 93 -12.00 -6.96 4.43
C MET A 93 -11.73 -6.81 2.94
N LEU A 94 -10.81 -5.91 2.59
CA LEU A 94 -10.46 -5.63 1.21
C LEU A 94 -9.32 -6.56 0.78
N PRO A 95 -9.53 -7.47 -0.19
CA PRO A 95 -8.47 -8.37 -0.64
C PRO A 95 -7.27 -7.58 -1.17
N GLY A 96 -6.07 -7.98 -0.78
CA GLY A 96 -4.81 -7.51 -1.35
C GLY A 96 -4.27 -8.49 -2.39
N HIS A 97 -3.21 -8.11 -3.08
CA HIS A 97 -2.52 -9.00 -4.03
C HIS A 97 -1.01 -9.03 -3.73
N THR A 98 -0.60 -9.76 -2.69
CA THR A 98 0.78 -9.75 -2.16
C THR A 98 1.87 -9.99 -3.22
N ALA A 99 1.70 -10.97 -4.11
CA ALA A 99 2.70 -11.27 -5.14
C ALA A 99 2.92 -10.08 -6.09
N PHE A 100 1.83 -9.53 -6.64
CA PHE A 100 1.85 -8.32 -7.46
C PHE A 100 2.36 -7.09 -6.71
N ALA A 101 1.89 -6.81 -5.49
CA ALA A 101 2.38 -5.69 -4.68
C ALA A 101 3.88 -5.79 -4.39
N THR A 102 4.38 -7.00 -4.11
CA THR A 102 5.81 -7.27 -3.92
C THR A 102 6.60 -6.97 -5.19
N HIS A 103 6.11 -7.45 -6.34
CA HIS A 103 6.72 -7.15 -7.64
C HIS A 103 6.78 -5.65 -7.90
N LEU A 104 5.69 -4.92 -7.68
CA LEU A 104 5.68 -3.46 -7.83
C LEU A 104 6.71 -2.79 -6.91
N ALA A 105 6.78 -3.20 -5.64
CA ALA A 105 7.75 -2.66 -4.70
C ALA A 105 9.20 -2.88 -5.18
N GLU A 106 9.53 -4.11 -5.60
CA GLU A 106 10.86 -4.47 -6.10
C GLU A 106 11.25 -3.66 -7.35
N GLN A 107 10.36 -3.58 -8.34
CA GLN A 107 10.64 -2.87 -9.59
C GLN A 107 10.76 -1.36 -9.37
N VAL A 108 9.87 -0.77 -8.57
CA VAL A 108 9.88 0.69 -8.31
C VAL A 108 11.11 1.09 -7.47
N ILE A 109 11.54 0.25 -6.52
CA ILE A 109 12.80 0.47 -5.78
C ILE A 109 14.01 0.39 -6.73
N ASN A 110 14.03 -0.56 -7.66
CA ASN A 110 15.08 -0.67 -8.68
C ASN A 110 15.08 0.51 -9.67
N ASP A 111 13.94 1.19 -9.84
CA ASP A 111 13.82 2.47 -10.55
C ASP A 111 14.20 3.70 -9.69
N GLU A 112 14.91 3.47 -8.57
CA GLU A 112 15.43 4.49 -7.64
C GLU A 112 14.36 5.33 -6.92
N PHE A 113 13.19 4.74 -6.64
CA PHE A 113 12.21 5.32 -5.72
C PHE A 113 12.30 4.70 -4.33
N ASP A 114 12.44 5.56 -3.33
CA ASP A 114 12.36 5.15 -1.92
C ASP A 114 10.90 4.89 -1.53
N LEU A 115 10.55 3.62 -1.29
CA LEU A 115 9.24 3.19 -0.81
C LEU A 115 9.31 2.71 0.63
N ALA A 116 8.34 3.11 1.46
CA ALA A 116 7.99 2.33 2.63
C ALA A 116 7.11 1.15 2.21
N VAL A 117 7.27 0.01 2.89
CA VAL A 117 6.41 -1.17 2.70
C VAL A 117 5.65 -1.40 4.00
N PHE A 118 4.33 -1.59 3.92
CA PHE A 118 3.51 -1.84 5.10
C PHE A 118 2.59 -3.05 4.94
N HIS A 119 2.28 -3.69 6.08
CA HIS A 119 1.39 -4.86 6.14
C HIS A 119 0.19 -4.58 7.07
N ASP A 120 0.44 -4.27 8.35
CA ASP A 120 -0.59 -4.24 9.41
C ASP A 120 -1.26 -2.88 9.61
N ARG A 121 -1.41 -2.08 8.56
CA ARG A 121 -2.07 -0.76 8.67
C ARG A 121 -3.45 -0.82 8.02
N PRO A 122 -4.53 -0.52 8.76
CA PRO A 122 -5.86 -0.42 8.15
C PRO A 122 -5.92 0.80 7.22
N LEU A 123 -6.83 0.79 6.26
CA LEU A 123 -7.01 1.88 5.30
C LEU A 123 -8.18 2.78 5.74
N ASP A 124 -8.01 4.08 5.61
CA ASP A 124 -8.99 5.10 6.02
C ASP A 124 -9.97 5.44 4.87
N HIS A 125 -10.72 6.52 5.07
CA HIS A 125 -11.67 7.04 4.10
C HIS A 125 -11.05 7.41 2.75
N GLY A 126 -9.73 7.66 2.65
CA GLY A 126 -9.04 7.91 1.38
C GLY A 126 -9.19 6.75 0.39
N VAL A 127 -9.41 5.52 0.89
CA VAL A 127 -9.78 4.33 0.11
C VAL A 127 -11.26 4.01 0.26
N PHE A 128 -11.75 3.86 1.49
CA PHE A 128 -13.08 3.28 1.70
C PHE A 128 -14.24 4.25 1.47
N SER A 129 -14.02 5.56 1.40
CA SER A 129 -15.09 6.51 1.05
C SER A 129 -15.51 6.38 -0.42
N PRO A 130 -14.61 6.45 -1.42
CA PRO A 130 -14.98 6.33 -2.83
C PRO A 130 -15.21 4.89 -3.28
N LEU A 131 -14.52 3.90 -2.72
CA LEU A 131 -14.53 2.53 -3.24
C LEU A 131 -15.94 1.89 -3.35
N PRO A 132 -16.87 2.06 -2.38
CA PRO A 132 -18.25 1.60 -2.52
C PRO A 132 -19.03 2.18 -3.70
N LEU A 133 -18.67 3.37 -4.18
CA LEU A 133 -19.26 3.96 -5.40
C LEU A 133 -18.63 3.43 -6.69
N LEU A 134 -17.46 2.81 -6.60
CA LEU A 134 -16.71 2.28 -7.74
C LEU A 134 -16.91 0.77 -7.90
N TRP A 135 -17.05 0.04 -6.80
CA TRP A 135 -17.02 -1.42 -6.81
C TRP A 135 -18.10 -2.04 -5.90
N PRO A 136 -18.80 -3.10 -6.35
CA PRO A 136 -19.74 -3.81 -5.50
C PRO A 136 -18.98 -4.55 -4.39
N HIS A 137 -19.61 -4.67 -3.23
CA HIS A 137 -19.03 -5.37 -2.07
C HIS A 137 -20.02 -6.28 -1.34
N GLU A 138 -21.25 -6.40 -1.85
CA GLU A 138 -22.18 -7.40 -1.34
C GLU A 138 -21.62 -8.80 -1.60
N GLY A 139 -21.37 -9.56 -0.53
CA GLY A 139 -20.71 -10.87 -0.62
C GLY A 139 -19.18 -10.82 -0.76
N GLY A 140 -18.57 -9.63 -0.69
CA GLY A 140 -17.13 -9.40 -0.84
C GLY A 140 -16.79 -8.57 -2.07
N TRP A 141 -15.56 -8.05 -2.11
CA TRP A 141 -15.04 -7.29 -3.25
C TRP A 141 -14.68 -8.24 -4.40
N PRO A 142 -14.94 -7.88 -5.67
CA PRO A 142 -14.80 -8.80 -6.81
C PRO A 142 -13.35 -8.97 -7.30
N GLY A 143 -12.40 -8.23 -6.74
CA GLY A 143 -10.97 -8.32 -7.05
C GLY A 143 -10.13 -7.78 -5.90
N ALA A 144 -8.85 -7.57 -6.15
CA ALA A 144 -7.88 -7.12 -5.16
C ALA A 144 -7.51 -5.64 -5.30
N VAL A 145 -6.95 -5.06 -4.23
CA VAL A 145 -6.42 -3.71 -4.19
C VAL A 145 -4.97 -3.74 -3.75
N VAL A 146 -4.11 -2.98 -4.44
CA VAL A 146 -2.76 -2.64 -3.97
C VAL A 146 -2.78 -1.17 -3.59
N PRO A 147 -2.88 -0.83 -2.29
CA PRO A 147 -2.94 0.55 -1.84
C PRO A 147 -1.53 1.16 -1.85
N ILE A 148 -1.41 2.35 -2.42
CA ILE A 148 -0.20 3.16 -2.40
C ILE A 148 -0.54 4.50 -1.75
N MET A 149 -0.05 4.69 -0.53
CA MET A 149 -0.16 5.93 0.22
C MET A 149 0.85 6.94 -0.32
N VAL A 150 0.39 8.18 -0.56
CA VAL A 150 1.22 9.32 -0.96
C VAL A 150 1.09 10.40 0.12
N ASN A 151 2.22 10.87 0.66
CA ASN A 151 2.21 12.00 1.58
C ASN A 151 1.84 13.29 0.83
N VAL A 152 0.62 13.77 1.06
CA VAL A 152 0.12 15.07 0.61
C VAL A 152 -0.33 15.96 1.78
N VAL A 153 -0.12 15.49 3.02
CA VAL A 153 -0.57 16.16 4.25
C VAL A 153 0.58 16.89 4.95
N ARG A 154 1.76 16.27 5.05
CA ARG A 154 2.88 16.77 5.85
C ARG A 154 4.07 17.18 4.98
N TYR A 155 4.30 18.48 4.87
CA TYR A 155 5.47 19.01 4.16
C TYR A 155 6.81 18.52 4.78
N PRO A 156 7.85 18.30 3.95
CA PRO A 156 7.86 18.46 2.49
C PRO A 156 7.11 17.33 1.75
N LEU A 157 6.25 17.72 0.80
CA LEU A 157 5.50 16.79 -0.07
C LEU A 157 6.39 16.35 -1.26
N PRO A 158 6.14 15.18 -1.88
CA PRO A 158 6.74 14.88 -3.18
C PRO A 158 6.30 15.94 -4.20
N THR A 159 7.19 16.33 -5.11
CA THR A 159 6.81 17.25 -6.19
C THR A 159 5.81 16.59 -7.13
N ALA A 160 4.98 17.39 -7.81
CA ALA A 160 4.06 16.90 -8.83
C ALA A 160 4.79 16.06 -9.91
N MET A 161 5.99 16.51 -10.32
CA MET A 161 6.88 15.76 -11.20
C MET A 161 7.31 14.40 -10.63
N ARG A 162 7.60 14.30 -9.32
CA ARG A 162 7.98 13.03 -8.70
C ARG A 162 6.80 12.06 -8.67
N CYS A 163 5.58 12.54 -8.43
CA CYS A 163 4.36 11.74 -8.55
C CYS A 163 4.13 11.24 -9.99
N PHE A 164 4.26 12.13 -11.00
CA PHE A 164 4.15 11.72 -12.40
C PHE A 164 5.18 10.67 -12.80
N LYS A 165 6.45 10.83 -12.40
CA LYS A 165 7.51 9.84 -12.62
C LYS A 165 7.29 8.53 -11.88
N LEU A 166 6.72 8.56 -10.66
CA LEU A 166 6.31 7.36 -9.95
C LEU A 166 5.26 6.60 -10.76
N GLY A 167 4.29 7.30 -11.36
CA GLY A 167 3.33 6.70 -12.29
C GLY A 167 4.02 5.98 -13.46
N GLN A 168 5.04 6.60 -14.06
CA GLN A 168 5.80 5.98 -15.16
C GLN A 168 6.58 4.74 -14.70
N ALA A 169 7.14 4.74 -13.48
CA ALA A 169 7.78 3.57 -12.89
C ALA A 169 6.77 2.45 -12.62
N LEU A 170 5.61 2.80 -12.05
CA LEU A 170 4.50 1.85 -11.85
C LEU A 170 4.03 1.25 -13.17
N ARG A 171 3.93 2.04 -14.26
CA ARG A 171 3.58 1.50 -15.58
C ARG A 171 4.52 0.38 -16.01
N ARG A 172 5.84 0.63 -15.93
CA ARG A 172 6.86 -0.38 -16.29
C ARG A 172 6.75 -1.61 -15.40
N ALA A 173 6.64 -1.39 -14.09
CA ALA A 173 6.51 -2.46 -13.10
C ALA A 173 5.24 -3.32 -13.31
N ILE A 174 4.10 -2.69 -13.62
CA ILE A 174 2.86 -3.41 -13.91
C ILE A 174 3.05 -4.28 -15.15
N HIS A 175 3.56 -3.72 -16.25
CA HIS A 175 3.74 -4.49 -17.49
C HIS A 175 4.78 -5.61 -17.37
N SER A 176 5.79 -5.47 -16.50
CA SER A 176 6.77 -6.53 -16.28
C SER A 176 6.25 -7.68 -15.40
N TYR A 177 5.04 -7.57 -14.81
CA TYR A 177 4.47 -8.66 -14.01
C TYR A 177 4.08 -9.85 -14.92
N PRO A 178 4.56 -11.08 -14.60
CA PRO A 178 4.47 -12.21 -15.53
C PRO A 178 3.04 -12.75 -15.72
N GLU A 179 2.18 -12.67 -14.72
CA GLU A 179 0.82 -13.23 -14.79
C GLU A 179 -0.10 -12.42 -15.71
N ASP A 180 -1.09 -13.06 -16.32
CA ASP A 180 -2.06 -12.39 -17.21
C ASP A 180 -3.25 -11.82 -16.44
N ILE A 181 -3.04 -10.66 -15.81
CA ILE A 181 -4.06 -9.94 -15.03
C ILE A 181 -4.37 -8.56 -15.63
N THR A 182 -5.59 -8.06 -15.39
CA THR A 182 -6.02 -6.71 -15.74
C THR A 182 -5.91 -5.77 -14.53
N VAL A 183 -5.34 -4.59 -14.77
CA VAL A 183 -5.07 -3.60 -13.72
C VAL A 183 -5.71 -2.27 -14.08
N ALA A 184 -6.52 -1.71 -13.18
CA ALA A 184 -6.95 -0.31 -13.26
C ALA A 184 -6.21 0.52 -12.21
N VAL A 185 -5.81 1.74 -12.57
CA VAL A 185 -5.10 2.65 -11.66
C VAL A 185 -6.04 3.73 -11.17
N VAL A 186 -6.23 3.84 -9.85
CA VAL A 186 -7.18 4.80 -9.25
C VAL A 186 -6.39 5.89 -8.54
N GLY A 187 -6.56 7.14 -8.94
CA GLY A 187 -6.03 8.32 -8.25
C GLY A 187 -7.14 9.00 -7.45
N THR A 188 -7.01 9.07 -6.13
CA THR A 188 -8.04 9.70 -5.30
C THR A 188 -7.66 11.08 -4.77
N GLY A 189 -8.62 11.74 -4.12
CA GLY A 189 -8.50 13.10 -3.59
C GLY A 189 -8.99 14.17 -4.55
N GLY A 190 -8.88 15.42 -4.13
CA GLY A 190 -9.25 16.61 -4.89
C GLY A 190 -10.75 16.89 -4.94
N LEU A 191 -11.20 17.86 -5.74
CA LEU A 191 -10.35 18.81 -6.49
C LEU A 191 -10.07 20.06 -5.64
N SER A 192 -10.57 21.24 -6.00
CA SER A 192 -10.42 22.43 -5.17
C SER A 192 -11.15 22.24 -3.83
N HIS A 193 -10.42 22.49 -2.74
CA HIS A 193 -10.92 22.60 -1.38
C HIS A 193 -9.84 23.12 -0.42
N GLN A 194 -10.30 23.74 0.66
CA GLN A 194 -9.47 24.03 1.83
C GLN A 194 -10.28 23.82 3.11
N ILE A 195 -9.72 23.07 4.06
CA ILE A 195 -10.42 22.66 5.30
C ILE A 195 -9.77 23.16 6.58
N HIS A 196 -8.74 24.01 6.48
CA HIS A 196 -8.12 24.65 7.63
C HIS A 196 -7.87 26.16 7.45
N GLY A 197 -7.77 26.86 8.59
CA GLY A 197 -7.48 28.29 8.67
C GLY A 197 -8.63 29.19 8.19
N GLU A 198 -8.37 30.50 8.15
CA GLU A 198 -9.36 31.53 7.77
C GLU A 198 -9.83 31.44 6.31
N ARG A 199 -9.14 30.67 5.46
CA ARG A 199 -9.50 30.41 4.05
C ARG A 199 -10.25 29.07 3.86
N THR A 200 -10.71 28.45 4.94
CA THR A 200 -11.58 27.26 4.90
C THR A 200 -12.82 27.52 4.03
N GLY A 201 -13.20 26.55 3.20
CA GLY A 201 -14.31 26.66 2.26
C GLY A 201 -13.96 27.31 0.92
N HIS A 202 -12.67 27.53 0.64
CA HIS A 202 -12.22 27.97 -0.67
C HIS A 202 -12.36 26.85 -1.71
N ASN A 203 -12.94 27.19 -2.86
CA ASN A 203 -13.04 26.37 -4.07
C ASN A 203 -12.77 27.25 -5.29
N ASP A 204 -12.39 26.64 -6.41
CA ASP A 204 -12.16 27.32 -7.69
C ASP A 204 -12.54 26.37 -8.84
N THR A 205 -13.75 26.54 -9.37
CA THR A 205 -14.28 25.68 -10.44
C THR A 205 -13.56 25.90 -11.77
N ASP A 206 -13.08 27.11 -12.04
CA ASP A 206 -12.35 27.40 -13.29
C ASP A 206 -10.99 26.69 -13.29
N TRP A 207 -10.32 26.70 -12.13
CA TRP A 207 -9.12 25.89 -11.92
C TRP A 207 -9.41 24.39 -12.04
N ASP A 208 -10.47 23.90 -11.41
CA ASP A 208 -10.80 22.46 -11.45
C ASP A 208 -11.06 21.98 -12.89
N MET A 209 -11.80 22.75 -13.68
CA MET A 209 -12.03 22.42 -15.09
C MET A 209 -10.74 22.48 -15.92
N ARG A 210 -9.87 23.45 -15.64
CA ARG A 210 -8.54 23.52 -16.27
C ARG A 210 -7.67 22.32 -15.89
N PHE A 211 -7.67 21.91 -14.62
CA PHE A 211 -6.95 20.74 -14.17
C PHE A 211 -7.44 19.47 -14.90
N LEU A 212 -8.76 19.31 -15.05
CA LEU A 212 -9.36 18.16 -15.74
C LEU A 212 -9.05 18.13 -17.26
N ASP A 213 -8.97 19.29 -17.91
CA ASP A 213 -8.50 19.37 -19.31
C ASP A 213 -7.00 19.06 -19.42
N LEU A 214 -6.17 19.64 -18.54
CA LEU A 214 -4.73 19.44 -18.57
C LEU A 214 -4.31 18.01 -18.21
N ILE A 215 -4.95 17.36 -17.24
CA ILE A 215 -4.57 15.98 -16.88
C ILE A 215 -4.82 15.00 -18.02
N GLU A 216 -5.82 15.28 -18.86
CA GLU A 216 -6.06 14.52 -20.10
C GLU A 216 -5.00 14.84 -21.16
N ARG A 217 -4.77 16.14 -21.43
CA ARG A 217 -4.11 16.59 -22.66
C ARG A 217 -2.64 16.98 -22.53
N ASP A 218 -2.26 17.57 -21.39
CA ASP A 218 -0.87 17.96 -21.09
C ASP A 218 -0.59 17.81 -19.57
N PRO A 219 -0.49 16.56 -19.06
CA PRO A 219 -0.21 16.32 -17.65
C PRO A 219 1.18 16.82 -17.23
N LEU A 220 2.07 17.09 -18.18
CA LEU A 220 3.40 17.59 -17.91
C LEU A 220 3.39 19.08 -17.52
N GLU A 221 2.41 19.86 -18.00
CA GLU A 221 2.16 21.22 -17.50
C GLU A 221 1.87 21.19 -16.00
N LEU A 222 0.94 20.32 -15.57
CA LEU A 222 0.60 20.12 -14.16
C LEU A 222 1.83 19.62 -13.36
N ALA A 223 2.57 18.65 -13.89
CA ALA A 223 3.74 18.08 -13.23
C ALA A 223 4.86 19.10 -12.96
N ARG A 224 4.94 20.19 -13.73
CA ARG A 224 5.93 21.28 -13.56
C ARG A 224 5.51 22.33 -12.54
N MET A 225 4.25 22.36 -12.12
CA MET A 225 3.76 23.31 -11.11
C MET A 225 4.36 23.04 -9.73
N ARG A 226 4.51 24.09 -8.91
CA ARG A 226 4.93 23.97 -7.50
C ARG A 226 3.71 23.80 -6.61
N HIS A 227 3.89 23.25 -5.41
CA HIS A 227 2.81 23.09 -4.43
C HIS A 227 2.08 24.41 -4.13
N VAL A 228 2.80 25.52 -4.01
CA VAL A 228 2.19 26.84 -3.78
C VAL A 228 1.24 27.28 -4.91
N ASP A 229 1.48 26.83 -6.14
CA ASP A 229 0.63 27.17 -7.27
C ASP A 229 -0.70 26.38 -7.18
N TYR A 230 -0.65 25.10 -6.81
CA TYR A 230 -1.84 24.31 -6.46
C TYR A 230 -2.61 24.90 -5.27
N VAL A 231 -1.91 25.26 -4.18
CA VAL A 231 -2.54 25.83 -2.98
C VAL A 231 -3.22 27.17 -3.28
N ARG A 232 -2.60 28.00 -4.12
CA ARG A 232 -3.17 29.29 -4.53
C ARG A 232 -4.44 29.11 -5.35
N LEU A 233 -4.42 28.21 -6.32
CA LEU A 233 -5.51 28.00 -7.27
C LEU A 233 -6.65 27.18 -6.68
N GLY A 234 -6.37 26.05 -6.03
CA GLY A 234 -7.38 25.11 -5.57
C GLY A 234 -7.62 25.07 -4.06
N GLY A 235 -6.79 25.71 -3.24
CA GLY A 235 -6.85 25.57 -1.77
C GLY A 235 -5.79 24.62 -1.21
N ALA A 236 -5.57 24.68 0.11
CA ALA A 236 -4.41 24.03 0.73
C ALA A 236 -4.38 22.51 0.51
N GLU A 237 -5.48 21.83 0.79
CA GLU A 237 -5.60 20.38 0.61
C GLU A 237 -5.77 19.98 -0.86
N SER A 238 -6.19 20.90 -1.74
CA SER A 238 -6.23 20.64 -3.20
C SER A 238 -4.88 20.26 -3.79
N ALA A 239 -3.75 20.56 -3.12
CA ALA A 239 -2.44 20.07 -3.53
C ALA A 239 -2.36 18.53 -3.64
N GLU A 240 -3.29 17.78 -3.03
CA GLU A 240 -3.35 16.32 -3.13
C GLU A 240 -3.67 15.79 -4.54
N VAL A 241 -4.17 16.63 -5.45
CA VAL A 241 -4.41 16.26 -6.86
C VAL A 241 -3.13 15.82 -7.59
N ILE A 242 -1.94 16.04 -7.02
CA ILE A 242 -0.70 15.45 -7.52
C ILE A 242 -0.72 13.91 -7.49
N MET A 243 -1.57 13.27 -6.68
CA MET A 243 -1.80 11.82 -6.74
C MET A 243 -2.47 11.38 -8.04
N TRP A 244 -3.33 12.23 -8.61
CA TRP A 244 -3.94 11.95 -9.92
C TRP A 244 -2.87 11.97 -11.02
N LEU A 245 -1.77 12.73 -10.85
CA LEU A 245 -0.62 12.67 -11.76
C LEU A 245 0.14 11.34 -11.66
N THR A 246 0.16 10.68 -10.51
CA THR A 246 0.68 9.30 -10.41
C THR A 246 -0.19 8.34 -11.23
N MET A 247 -1.51 8.45 -11.12
CA MET A 247 -2.43 7.68 -11.97
C MET A 247 -2.22 7.98 -13.45
N ARG A 248 -2.21 9.25 -13.85
CA ARG A 248 -2.05 9.65 -15.26
C ARG A 248 -0.69 9.26 -15.82
N GLY A 249 0.38 9.35 -15.02
CA GLY A 249 1.72 8.92 -15.41
C GLY A 249 1.85 7.41 -15.60
N ALA A 250 0.93 6.63 -15.02
CA ALA A 250 0.86 5.19 -15.23
C ALA A 250 0.14 4.81 -16.55
N LEU A 251 -0.66 5.71 -17.12
CA LEU A 251 -1.37 5.48 -18.39
C LEU A 251 -0.49 5.84 -19.60
N SER A 252 -0.83 5.29 -20.78
CA SER A 252 -0.26 5.75 -22.05
C SER A 252 -0.77 7.14 -22.45
N ASP A 253 -0.21 7.69 -23.53
CA ASP A 253 -0.75 8.91 -24.16
C ASP A 253 -1.94 8.62 -25.10
N ASP A 254 -2.18 7.35 -25.44
CA ASP A 254 -3.31 6.93 -26.27
C ASP A 254 -4.48 6.46 -25.39
N ILE A 255 -5.19 7.46 -24.85
CA ILE A 255 -6.33 7.28 -23.95
C ILE A 255 -7.61 7.89 -24.53
N THR A 256 -8.75 7.34 -24.10
CA THR A 256 -10.07 7.90 -24.35
C THR A 256 -10.74 8.28 -23.03
N LYS A 257 -11.21 9.52 -22.90
CA LYS A 257 -12.05 9.95 -21.79
C LYS A 257 -13.45 9.38 -21.94
N ILE A 258 -13.74 8.34 -21.15
CA ILE A 258 -15.05 7.67 -21.13
C ILE A 258 -16.07 8.51 -20.38
N HIS A 259 -15.63 9.16 -19.30
CA HIS A 259 -16.52 9.89 -18.41
C HIS A 259 -15.79 11.01 -17.68
N GLN A 260 -16.52 12.09 -17.41
CA GLN A 260 -16.14 13.16 -16.50
C GLN A 260 -17.40 13.71 -15.83
N SER A 261 -17.41 13.72 -14.51
CA SER A 261 -18.42 14.41 -13.69
C SER A 261 -17.73 15.40 -12.76
N TYR A 262 -18.43 16.47 -12.44
CA TYR A 262 -17.99 17.49 -11.51
C TYR A 262 -19.20 17.98 -10.72
N TYR A 263 -19.10 17.93 -9.39
CA TYR A 263 -20.15 18.39 -8.50
C TYR A 263 -19.58 18.97 -7.21
N LEU A 264 -19.67 20.29 -7.06
CA LEU A 264 -19.32 20.98 -5.83
C LEU A 264 -20.46 20.84 -4.80
N ALA A 265 -20.49 19.70 -4.10
CA ALA A 265 -21.58 19.35 -3.19
C ALA A 265 -21.51 20.10 -1.85
N THR A 266 -20.31 20.17 -1.25
CA THR A 266 -20.08 20.79 0.06
C THR A 266 -18.84 21.69 0.02
N THR A 267 -17.80 21.37 0.80
CA THR A 267 -16.52 22.10 0.86
C THR A 267 -15.52 21.64 -0.20
N THR A 268 -15.83 20.56 -0.90
CA THR A 268 -14.94 19.95 -1.89
C THR A 268 -15.69 19.66 -3.17
N ALA A 269 -15.03 19.95 -4.30
CA ALA A 269 -15.49 19.57 -5.62
C ALA A 269 -15.37 18.05 -5.81
N MET A 270 -16.49 17.34 -5.68
CA MET A 270 -16.59 15.90 -5.86
C MET A 270 -16.60 15.57 -7.35
N THR A 271 -15.57 14.89 -7.81
CA THR A 271 -15.32 14.64 -9.24
C THR A 271 -15.11 13.16 -9.48
N THR A 272 -15.57 12.66 -10.63
CA THR A 272 -15.18 11.35 -11.16
C THR A 272 -14.73 11.48 -12.61
N LEU A 273 -13.60 10.89 -12.93
CA LEU A 273 -12.97 10.90 -14.25
C LEU A 273 -12.60 9.47 -14.63
N VAL A 274 -12.88 9.05 -15.86
CA VAL A 274 -12.52 7.70 -16.35
C VAL A 274 -11.78 7.83 -17.67
N PHE A 275 -10.55 7.30 -17.69
CA PHE A 275 -9.75 7.12 -18.89
C PHE A 275 -9.65 5.64 -19.22
N GLU A 276 -9.85 5.30 -20.48
CA GLU A 276 -9.59 3.97 -21.03
C GLU A 276 -8.34 4.00 -21.90
N GLU A 277 -7.45 3.01 -21.77
CA GLU A 277 -6.34 2.85 -22.72
C GLU A 277 -6.83 2.22 -24.02
N ASN A 278 -6.53 2.89 -25.13
CA ASN A 278 -6.89 2.39 -26.47
C ASN A 278 -5.98 1.25 -26.93
N GLN A 279 -4.74 1.23 -26.42
CA GLN A 279 -3.75 0.22 -26.78
C GLN A 279 -3.43 -0.70 -25.62
N VAL A 280 -3.51 -2.00 -25.89
CA VAL A 280 -2.92 -3.00 -25.00
C VAL A 280 -1.41 -2.98 -25.21
N HIS A 281 -0.66 -2.36 -24.29
CA HIS A 281 0.79 -2.47 -24.30
C HIS A 281 1.18 -3.94 -24.21
N ARG A 282 2.00 -4.39 -25.16
CA ARG A 282 2.60 -5.73 -25.14
C ARG A 282 4.08 -5.55 -24.86
N PRO A 283 4.53 -5.77 -23.61
CA PRO A 283 5.92 -5.56 -23.27
C PRO A 283 6.81 -6.50 -24.08
N GLY A 284 7.94 -5.95 -24.55
CA GLY A 284 8.97 -6.75 -25.22
C GLY A 284 9.62 -7.73 -24.25
N LEU A 285 10.24 -8.81 -24.74
CA LEU A 285 10.92 -9.80 -23.90
C LEU A 285 11.99 -9.19 -22.97
N THR A 286 12.61 -8.08 -23.38
CA THR A 286 13.61 -7.34 -22.60
C THR A 286 13.02 -6.42 -21.53
N GLU A 287 11.71 -6.16 -21.58
CA GLU A 287 10.97 -5.40 -20.56
C GLU A 287 10.40 -6.31 -19.46
N ILE A 288 10.48 -7.63 -19.66
CA ILE A 288 10.05 -8.62 -18.67
C ILE A 288 11.24 -8.89 -17.75
N GLN A 289 11.14 -8.42 -16.51
CA GLN A 289 12.06 -8.79 -15.45
C GLN A 289 11.26 -9.41 -14.32
N ALA A 290 11.37 -10.73 -14.18
CA ALA A 290 10.75 -11.45 -13.09
C ALA A 290 11.66 -11.39 -11.86
N GLY A 291 11.11 -10.94 -10.73
CA GLY A 291 11.84 -10.83 -9.47
C GLY A 291 12.78 -9.62 -9.41
N ASN A 292 13.61 -9.60 -8.36
CA ASN A 292 14.51 -8.50 -8.08
C ASN A 292 15.93 -8.82 -8.60
N PRO A 293 16.48 -8.06 -9.58
CA PRO A 293 17.83 -8.29 -10.10
C PRO A 293 18.93 -8.29 -9.03
N GLN A 294 18.74 -7.55 -7.94
CA GLN A 294 19.75 -7.40 -6.89
C GLN A 294 20.02 -8.70 -6.13
N ILE A 295 19.14 -9.70 -6.26
CA ILE A 295 19.25 -10.99 -5.57
C ILE A 295 19.36 -12.17 -6.54
N GLU A 296 19.59 -11.94 -7.84
CA GLU A 296 19.85 -13.03 -8.78
C GLU A 296 21.08 -13.84 -8.35
N GLY A 297 20.94 -15.16 -8.24
CA GLY A 297 22.00 -16.07 -7.79
C GLY A 297 22.13 -16.19 -6.27
N ILE A 298 21.28 -15.52 -5.48
CA ILE A 298 21.32 -15.60 -4.01
C ILE A 298 21.07 -17.03 -3.49
N GLU A 299 20.31 -17.83 -4.25
CA GLU A 299 20.01 -19.23 -3.96
C GLU A 299 21.22 -20.15 -4.02
N ALA A 300 22.30 -19.75 -4.71
CA ALA A 300 23.55 -20.49 -4.77
C ALA A 300 24.41 -20.29 -3.51
N ILE A 301 24.07 -19.32 -2.65
CA ILE A 301 24.79 -19.05 -1.40
C ILE A 301 24.26 -19.99 -0.31
N GLU A 302 24.98 -21.09 -0.07
CA GLU A 302 24.61 -22.09 0.93
C GLU A 302 24.39 -21.47 2.33
N GLY A 303 23.40 -21.98 3.05
CA GLY A 303 23.10 -21.55 4.42
C GLY A 303 22.56 -20.12 4.57
N THR A 304 22.19 -19.46 3.47
CA THR A 304 21.66 -18.10 3.47
C THR A 304 20.18 -18.09 3.12
N TYR A 305 19.38 -17.38 3.93
CA TYR A 305 17.93 -17.30 3.79
C TYR A 305 17.51 -15.83 3.72
N PRO A 306 17.33 -15.26 2.52
CA PRO A 306 16.96 -13.86 2.36
C PRO A 306 15.61 -13.57 3.00
N PHE A 307 15.55 -12.54 3.84
CA PHE A 307 14.28 -12.08 4.42
C PHE A 307 13.66 -11.03 3.49
N ASP A 308 12.93 -11.49 2.48
CA ASP A 308 12.24 -10.65 1.52
C ASP A 308 10.78 -10.36 1.96
N ILE A 309 10.06 -9.56 1.15
CA ILE A 309 8.66 -9.21 1.43
C ILE A 309 7.79 -10.47 1.49
N ARG A 310 7.99 -11.43 0.58
CA ARG A 310 7.18 -12.66 0.50
C ARG A 310 7.29 -13.46 1.79
N THR A 311 8.52 -13.68 2.25
CA THR A 311 8.83 -14.36 3.51
C THR A 311 8.24 -13.61 4.70
N GLY A 312 8.40 -12.28 4.72
CA GLY A 312 7.86 -11.42 5.78
C GLY A 312 6.34 -11.49 5.89
N VAL A 313 5.62 -11.51 4.76
CA VAL A 313 4.15 -11.65 4.72
C VAL A 313 3.72 -13.06 5.13
N GLU A 314 4.32 -14.10 4.54
CA GLU A 314 3.96 -15.49 4.84
C GLU A 314 4.19 -15.83 6.33
N LYS A 315 5.28 -15.32 6.91
CA LYS A 315 5.71 -15.61 8.28
C LYS A 315 5.44 -14.45 9.23
N VAL A 316 4.48 -13.58 8.92
CA VAL A 316 4.19 -12.40 9.72
C VAL A 316 3.78 -12.77 11.15
N ARG A 317 2.99 -13.83 11.35
CA ARG A 317 2.57 -14.30 12.69
C ARG A 317 3.76 -14.75 13.54
N LEU A 318 4.62 -15.61 12.98
CA LEU A 318 5.83 -16.09 13.63
C LEU A 318 6.77 -14.93 14.01
N ASN A 319 7.03 -14.03 13.05
CA ASN A 319 7.90 -12.88 13.29
C ASN A 319 7.29 -11.91 14.31
N ARG A 320 5.97 -11.70 14.30
CA ARG A 320 5.25 -10.87 15.27
C ARG A 320 5.31 -11.46 16.67
N PHE A 321 5.18 -12.78 16.81
CA PHE A 321 5.31 -13.46 18.10
C PHE A 321 6.65 -13.14 18.77
N PHE A 322 7.76 -13.31 18.05
CA PHE A 322 9.08 -12.97 18.59
C PHE A 322 9.31 -11.46 18.72
N TRP A 323 8.78 -10.66 17.79
CA TRP A 323 8.83 -9.21 17.89
C TRP A 323 8.12 -8.71 19.14
N ALA A 324 7.02 -9.31 19.58
CA ALA A 324 6.29 -8.90 20.78
C ALA A 324 7.15 -8.94 22.05
N MET A 325 8.21 -9.74 22.08
CA MET A 325 9.09 -9.91 23.25
C MET A 325 9.85 -8.64 23.68
N ARG A 326 9.73 -7.52 22.95
CA ARG A 326 10.17 -6.19 23.44
C ARG A 326 9.30 -5.67 24.59
N THR A 327 8.07 -6.13 24.75
CA THR A 327 7.19 -5.69 25.83
C THR A 327 7.30 -6.59 27.08
N PRO A 328 7.25 -6.04 28.31
CA PRO A 328 7.23 -6.84 29.53
C PRO A 328 6.07 -7.85 29.58
N GLU A 329 4.91 -7.47 29.06
CA GLU A 329 3.68 -8.27 29.11
C GLU A 329 3.82 -9.54 28.28
N ALA A 330 4.34 -9.43 27.05
CA ALA A 330 4.57 -10.59 26.19
C ALA A 330 5.61 -11.55 26.80
N ARG A 331 6.69 -11.00 27.37
CA ARG A 331 7.71 -11.81 28.07
C ARG A 331 7.14 -12.52 29.29
N ALA A 332 6.27 -11.85 30.06
CA ALA A 332 5.62 -12.43 31.24
C ALA A 332 4.64 -13.54 30.84
N ALA A 333 3.83 -13.32 29.79
CA ALA A 333 2.90 -14.32 29.26
C ALA A 333 3.64 -15.57 28.78
N PHE A 334 4.72 -15.40 28.01
CA PHE A 334 5.56 -16.51 27.56
C PHE A 334 6.17 -17.31 28.72
N LYS A 335 6.70 -16.62 29.75
CA LYS A 335 7.28 -17.29 30.92
C LYS A 335 6.25 -18.02 31.78
N ALA A 336 5.01 -17.55 31.80
CA ALA A 336 3.93 -18.16 32.56
C ALA A 336 3.45 -19.46 31.90
N ASP A 337 3.21 -19.43 30.59
CA ASP A 337 2.82 -20.60 29.81
C ASP A 337 3.22 -20.40 28.34
N GLU A 338 4.33 -21.01 27.95
CA GLU A 338 4.86 -20.96 26.58
C GLU A 338 3.87 -21.51 25.55
N ALA A 339 3.18 -22.61 25.89
CA ALA A 339 2.25 -23.25 24.97
C ALA A 339 1.00 -22.38 24.79
N ALA A 340 0.52 -21.73 25.85
CA ALA A 340 -0.55 -20.73 25.74
C ALA A 340 -0.12 -19.54 24.90
N ALA A 341 1.07 -18.98 25.14
CA ALA A 341 1.57 -17.84 24.36
C ALA A 341 1.67 -18.16 22.85
N CYS A 342 2.10 -19.38 22.49
CA CYS A 342 2.13 -19.82 21.09
C CYS A 342 0.72 -19.97 20.50
N ARG A 343 -0.24 -20.55 21.25
CA ARG A 343 -1.64 -20.68 20.82
C ARG A 343 -2.31 -19.33 20.65
N ASP A 344 -2.14 -18.42 21.60
CA ASP A 344 -2.75 -17.08 21.58
C ASP A 344 -2.20 -16.24 20.43
N ALA A 345 -0.94 -16.44 20.04
CA ALA A 345 -0.34 -15.84 18.85
C ALA A 345 -0.75 -16.53 17.52
N GLY A 346 -1.50 -17.63 17.58
CA GLY A 346 -1.94 -18.37 16.40
C GLY A 346 -0.79 -19.07 15.65
N LEU A 347 0.25 -19.51 16.37
CA LEU A 347 1.31 -20.32 15.77
C LEU A 347 0.78 -21.72 15.42
N THR A 348 1.26 -22.26 14.31
CA THR A 348 1.00 -23.64 13.90
C THR A 348 1.67 -24.63 14.86
N SER A 349 1.29 -25.90 14.77
CA SER A 349 1.92 -26.98 15.54
C SER A 349 3.41 -27.14 15.22
N GLU A 350 3.80 -26.94 13.96
CA GLU A 350 5.19 -26.98 13.53
C GLU A 350 5.99 -25.82 14.13
N GLU A 351 5.51 -24.58 14.00
CA GLU A 351 6.14 -23.40 14.59
C GLU A 351 6.27 -23.52 16.11
N THR A 352 5.21 -23.98 16.78
CA THR A 352 5.22 -24.22 18.24
C THR A 352 6.27 -25.26 18.62
N GLY A 353 6.43 -26.32 17.81
CA GLY A 353 7.46 -27.34 18.02
C GLY A 353 8.89 -26.78 17.89
N LEU A 354 9.13 -25.88 16.94
CA LEU A 354 10.41 -25.20 16.77
C LEU A 354 10.73 -24.29 17.95
N VAL A 355 9.75 -23.52 18.43
CA VAL A 355 9.88 -22.68 19.64
C VAL A 355 10.21 -23.53 20.87
N ALA A 356 9.46 -24.61 21.09
CA ALA A 356 9.62 -25.51 22.24
C ALA A 356 11.03 -26.12 22.31
N ARG A 357 11.58 -26.52 21.17
CA ARG A 357 12.92 -27.13 21.10
C ARG A 357 14.06 -26.12 21.01
N ARG A 358 13.76 -24.81 20.93
CA ARG A 358 14.74 -23.75 20.63
C ARG A 358 15.52 -24.10 19.36
N ASP A 359 14.81 -24.59 18.35
CA ASP A 359 15.40 -25.01 17.07
C ASP A 359 15.72 -23.77 16.22
N TRP A 360 16.81 -23.07 16.56
CA TRP A 360 17.16 -21.77 15.98
C TRP A 360 17.33 -21.83 14.46
N ILE A 361 18.03 -22.84 13.96
CA ILE A 361 18.20 -23.02 12.51
C ILE A 361 16.89 -23.40 11.83
N GLY A 362 16.05 -24.20 12.49
CA GLY A 362 14.70 -24.50 12.02
C GLY A 362 13.82 -23.25 11.94
N LEU A 363 13.91 -22.35 12.93
CA LEU A 363 13.21 -21.06 12.93
C LEU A 363 13.69 -20.13 11.81
N ILE A 364 15.01 -20.06 11.55
CA ILE A 364 15.56 -19.32 10.40
C ILE A 364 15.06 -19.92 9.08
N ARG A 365 15.15 -21.25 8.91
CA ARG A 365 14.65 -21.96 7.71
C ARG A 365 13.15 -21.78 7.49
N MET A 366 12.40 -21.66 8.58
CA MET A 366 10.96 -21.37 8.56
C MET A 366 10.67 -19.92 8.12
N GLY A 367 11.65 -19.01 8.13
CA GLY A 367 11.50 -17.62 7.73
C GLY A 367 11.32 -16.63 8.90
N ALA A 368 11.71 -17.03 10.12
CA ALA A 368 11.88 -16.05 11.19
C ALA A 368 13.12 -15.19 10.93
N ASN A 369 12.98 -13.88 11.06
CA ASN A 369 14.10 -12.95 10.95
C ASN A 369 15.01 -13.08 12.19
N PHE A 370 16.32 -13.18 11.98
CA PHE A 370 17.25 -13.33 13.09
C PHE A 370 17.10 -12.23 14.17
N PHE A 371 16.82 -10.98 13.80
CA PHE A 371 16.71 -9.89 14.77
C PHE A 371 15.48 -10.00 15.69
N VAL A 372 14.44 -10.73 15.31
CA VAL A 372 13.35 -11.05 16.24
C VAL A 372 13.71 -12.26 17.10
N LEU A 373 14.40 -13.26 16.55
CA LEU A 373 14.93 -14.39 17.32
C LEU A 373 15.94 -13.95 18.38
N GLU A 374 16.75 -12.94 18.08
CA GLU A 374 17.71 -12.34 19.01
C GLU A 374 17.02 -11.77 20.28
N LYS A 375 15.74 -11.38 20.19
CA LYS A 375 14.95 -10.97 21.37
C LYS A 375 14.50 -12.18 22.17
N PHE A 376 14.16 -13.26 21.48
CA PHE A 376 13.76 -14.52 22.07
C PHE A 376 14.94 -15.22 22.77
N ALA A 377 16.14 -15.25 22.17
CA ALA A 377 17.36 -15.77 22.79
C ALA A 377 17.62 -15.12 24.16
N ARG A 378 17.57 -13.78 24.22
CA ARG A 378 17.68 -13.02 25.48
C ARG A 378 16.59 -13.37 26.51
N LEU A 379 15.38 -13.71 26.05
CA LEU A 379 14.27 -14.10 26.93
C LEU A 379 14.51 -15.47 27.58
N VAL A 380 15.05 -16.43 26.82
CA VAL A 380 15.32 -17.79 27.29
C VAL A 380 16.70 -17.95 27.95
N GLY A 381 17.52 -16.90 27.95
CA GLY A 381 18.80 -16.87 28.64
C GLY A 381 19.98 -17.36 27.79
N GLU A 382 19.82 -17.39 26.47
CA GLU A 382 20.88 -17.76 25.53
C GLU A 382 21.52 -16.50 24.92
N THR A 383 22.84 -16.51 24.81
CA THR A 383 23.62 -15.50 24.13
C THR A 383 23.53 -15.68 22.61
N ASN A 384 23.77 -14.61 21.86
CA ASN A 384 23.84 -14.71 20.40
C ASN A 384 24.90 -15.73 19.94
N LEU A 385 26.03 -15.80 20.65
CA LEU A 385 27.14 -16.68 20.29
C LEU A 385 26.76 -18.17 20.47
N GLU A 386 25.99 -18.51 21.51
CA GLU A 386 25.43 -19.85 21.69
C GLU A 386 24.46 -20.19 20.54
N VAL A 387 23.54 -19.28 20.22
CA VAL A 387 22.62 -19.43 19.08
C VAL A 387 23.38 -19.63 17.76
N TYR A 388 24.48 -18.90 17.53
CA TYR A 388 25.31 -19.09 16.33
C TYR A 388 25.98 -20.45 16.27
N ALA A 389 26.46 -20.97 17.40
CA ALA A 389 27.06 -22.29 17.49
C ALA A 389 26.03 -23.38 17.16
N GLU A 390 24.84 -23.27 17.74
CA GLU A 390 23.73 -24.19 17.49
C GLU A 390 23.28 -24.18 16.03
N MET A 391 23.19 -23.00 15.40
CA MET A 391 22.86 -22.91 13.97
C MET A 391 23.93 -23.52 13.07
N ARG A 392 25.19 -23.58 13.50
CA ARG A 392 26.28 -24.29 12.80
C ARG A 392 26.34 -25.78 13.12
N GLY A 393 25.54 -26.27 14.07
CA GLY A 393 25.60 -27.65 14.55
C GLY A 393 26.89 -27.97 15.29
N GLU A 394 27.51 -26.96 15.90
CA GLU A 394 28.78 -27.05 16.64
C GLU A 394 28.56 -26.86 18.14
N THR A 395 29.49 -27.33 18.97
CA THR A 395 29.53 -26.89 20.37
C THR A 395 29.94 -25.42 20.45
N PHE A 396 29.61 -24.77 21.57
CA PHE A 396 29.98 -23.37 21.79
C PHE A 396 31.50 -23.14 21.70
N GLU A 397 32.30 -24.06 22.25
CA GLU A 397 33.77 -24.00 22.19
C GLU A 397 34.30 -24.15 20.76
N GLN A 398 33.72 -25.07 19.97
CA GLN A 398 34.08 -25.25 18.56
C GLN A 398 33.79 -23.97 17.77
N PHE A 399 32.63 -23.35 18.01
CA PHE A 399 32.29 -22.08 17.39
C PHE A 399 33.26 -20.97 17.79
N LEU A 400 33.54 -20.79 19.08
CA LEU A 400 34.45 -19.75 19.57
C LEU A 400 35.88 -19.94 19.10
N ALA A 401 36.35 -21.17 18.91
CA ALA A 401 37.66 -21.45 18.32
C ALA A 401 37.82 -20.88 16.90
N THR A 402 36.72 -20.56 16.22
CA THR A 402 36.73 -19.89 14.91
C THR A 402 36.75 -18.35 14.99
N ARG A 403 36.65 -17.77 16.20
CA ARG A 403 36.62 -16.32 16.45
C ARG A 403 37.97 -15.84 17.00
N GLN A 404 38.28 -14.56 16.81
CA GLN A 404 39.54 -13.95 17.29
C GLN A 404 39.54 -13.64 18.79
N VAL A 405 38.38 -13.69 19.45
CA VAL A 405 38.20 -13.39 20.88
C VAL A 405 37.43 -14.55 21.51
N PRO A 406 38.09 -15.69 21.78
CA PRO A 406 37.44 -16.93 22.24
C PRO A 406 36.98 -16.87 23.70
N ASP A 407 37.31 -15.80 24.42
CA ASP A 407 36.86 -15.49 25.77
C ASP A 407 35.63 -14.57 25.80
N ALA A 408 35.11 -14.15 24.65
CA ALA A 408 33.83 -13.45 24.55
C ALA A 408 32.69 -14.41 24.95
N ARG A 409 32.16 -14.23 26.16
CA ARG A 409 30.95 -14.89 26.66
C ARG A 409 29.85 -13.87 26.87
#